data_AF-A0A2S8B5J0-F1
#
_entry.id   AF-A0A2S8B5J0-F1
#
_cell.length_a   1.000
_cell.length_b   1.000
_cell.length_c   1.000
_cell.angle_alpha   90.00
_cell.angle_beta   90.00
_cell.angle_gamma   90.00
#
_symmetry.space_group_name_H-M   'P 1'
#
loop_
_entity.id
_entity.type
_entity.pdbx_description
1 polymer ?
#
loop_
_entity_poly.entity_id
_entity_poly.type
_entity_poly.pdbx_seq_one_letter_code
_entity_poly.pdbx_strand_id
1 'polypeptide(L)'
;MTASPLDPRQLARDADAPLAVVRFLFAAAEDDPTLVRLIRGGALDQETVKLRRAIILVSKLHAYASLPQIGRALNRDHSSIQRSLNEAIQMLVEDASFRALCRQIVQTCARFRSAA
;
A
#
# COMPACT_ATOMS: atom_id res chain seq x y z
N MET A 1 -12.94 -8.55 -21.29
CA MET A 1 -11.68 -9.20 -20.86
C MET A 1 -11.56 -9.02 -19.36
N THR A 2 -11.98 -10.01 -18.58
CA THR A 2 -11.81 -10.00 -17.11
C THR A 2 -10.33 -10.10 -16.81
N ALA A 3 -9.74 -9.03 -16.27
CA ALA A 3 -8.34 -9.04 -15.87
C ALA A 3 -8.12 -10.19 -14.89
N SER A 4 -7.10 -11.03 -15.11
CA SER A 4 -6.81 -12.17 -14.22
C SER A 4 -6.78 -11.72 -12.76
N PRO A 5 -7.33 -12.53 -11.84
CA PRO A 5 -7.29 -12.22 -10.42
C PRO A 5 -5.84 -12.00 -10.01
N LEU A 6 -5.55 -10.83 -9.47
CA LEU A 6 -4.22 -10.50 -9.01
C LEU A 6 -4.05 -11.20 -7.65
N ASP A 7 -3.14 -12.16 -7.53
CA ASP A 7 -2.84 -12.82 -6.26
C ASP A 7 -1.75 -12.03 -5.50
N PRO A 8 -1.98 -11.60 -4.25
CA PRO A 8 -0.97 -10.94 -3.42
C PRO A 8 0.36 -11.71 -3.31
N ARG A 9 0.32 -13.06 -3.27
CA ARG A 9 1.53 -13.89 -3.19
C ARG A 9 2.31 -13.87 -4.48
N GLN A 10 1.61 -13.98 -5.62
CA GLN A 10 2.24 -13.88 -6.92
C GLN A 10 2.89 -12.50 -7.11
N LEU A 11 2.15 -11.43 -6.78
CA LEU A 11 2.69 -10.08 -6.92
C LEU A 11 3.91 -9.84 -6.00
N ALA A 12 3.89 -10.35 -4.77
CA ALA A 12 5.04 -10.25 -3.86
C ALA A 12 6.29 -10.91 -4.44
N ARG A 13 6.15 -12.08 -5.08
CA ARG A 13 7.24 -12.76 -5.77
C ARG A 13 7.74 -11.97 -6.98
N ASP A 14 6.83 -11.55 -7.85
CA ASP A 14 7.18 -10.84 -9.09
C ASP A 14 7.85 -9.49 -8.83
N ALA A 15 7.45 -8.80 -7.76
CA ALA A 15 8.02 -7.51 -7.38
C ALA A 15 9.25 -7.65 -6.47
N ASP A 16 9.65 -8.86 -6.04
CA ASP A 16 10.64 -9.04 -4.96
C ASP A 16 10.34 -8.16 -3.72
N ALA A 17 9.08 -8.19 -3.28
CA ALA A 17 8.58 -7.34 -2.21
C ALA A 17 8.04 -8.16 -1.03
N PRO A 18 8.12 -7.67 0.22
CA PRO A 18 7.56 -8.38 1.35
C PRO A 18 6.04 -8.55 1.18
N LEU A 19 5.56 -9.79 1.38
CA LEU A 19 4.14 -10.11 1.26
C LEU A 19 3.25 -9.22 2.15
N ALA A 20 3.75 -8.81 3.32
CA ALA A 20 3.02 -7.90 4.21
C ALA A 20 2.72 -6.53 3.57
N VAL A 21 3.69 -5.96 2.83
CA VAL A 21 3.52 -4.69 2.10
C VAL A 21 2.50 -4.86 0.98
N VAL A 22 2.60 -5.96 0.23
CA VAL A 22 1.65 -6.27 -0.84
C VAL A 22 0.24 -6.48 -0.27
N ARG A 23 0.10 -7.13 0.88
CA ARG A 23 -1.21 -7.27 1.54
C ARG A 23 -1.80 -5.93 2.00
N PHE A 24 -0.98 -4.97 2.44
CA PHE A 24 -1.48 -3.63 2.71
C PHE A 24 -1.96 -2.91 1.45
N LEU A 25 -1.26 -3.10 0.32
CA LEU A 25 -1.69 -2.59 -0.97
C LEU A 25 -3.05 -3.17 -1.38
N PHE A 26 -3.25 -4.48 -1.26
CA PHE A 26 -4.53 -5.13 -1.55
C PHE A 26 -5.64 -4.72 -0.58
N ALA A 27 -5.33 -4.61 0.71
CA ALA A 27 -6.27 -4.14 1.71
C ALA A 27 -6.71 -2.68 1.46
N ALA A 28 -5.80 -1.82 1.01
CA ALA A 28 -6.11 -0.45 0.60
C ALA A 28 -6.90 -0.37 -0.71
N ALA A 29 -6.78 -1.40 -1.55
CA ALA A 29 -7.52 -1.54 -2.80
C ALA A 29 -8.84 -2.31 -2.64
N GLU A 30 -9.20 -2.75 -1.42
CA GLU A 30 -10.36 -3.62 -1.18
C GLU A 30 -10.38 -4.87 -2.07
N ASP A 31 -9.20 -5.44 -2.33
CA ASP A 31 -8.95 -6.54 -3.27
C ASP A 31 -9.36 -6.27 -4.73
N ASP A 32 -9.64 -5.02 -5.12
CA ASP A 32 -9.88 -4.65 -6.52
C ASP A 32 -8.56 -4.62 -7.31
N PRO A 33 -8.35 -5.55 -8.26
CA PRO A 33 -7.12 -5.59 -9.05
C PRO A 33 -6.94 -4.37 -9.96
N THR A 34 -8.00 -3.63 -10.27
CA THR A 34 -7.95 -2.38 -11.03
C THR A 34 -7.33 -1.27 -10.17
N LEU A 35 -7.81 -1.14 -8.94
CA LEU A 35 -7.28 -0.17 -7.98
C LEU A 35 -5.84 -0.51 -7.56
N VAL A 36 -5.49 -1.79 -7.40
CA VAL A 36 -4.08 -2.20 -7.19
C VAL A 36 -3.18 -1.71 -8.33
N ARG A 37 -3.61 -1.85 -9.60
CA ARG A 37 -2.87 -1.34 -10.76
C ARG A 37 -2.79 0.18 -10.77
N LEU A 38 -3.86 0.88 -10.38
CA LEU A 38 -3.89 2.34 -10.29
C LEU A 38 -2.91 2.87 -9.25
N ILE A 39 -2.91 2.26 -8.06
CA ILE A 39 -2.00 2.60 -6.96
C ILE A 39 -0.54 2.34 -7.37
N ARG A 40 -0.23 1.23 -8.04
CA ARG A 40 1.13 0.96 -8.56
C ARG A 40 1.48 1.77 -9.82
N GLY A 41 0.48 2.36 -10.47
CA GLY A 41 0.61 3.11 -11.70
C GLY A 41 1.07 4.56 -11.50
N GLY A 42 0.96 5.33 -12.57
CA GLY A 42 1.40 6.73 -12.64
C GLY A 42 0.40 7.78 -12.14
N ALA A 43 -0.86 7.41 -11.84
CA ALA A 43 -1.93 8.37 -11.53
C ALA A 43 -1.59 9.29 -10.36
N LEU A 44 -1.92 10.58 -10.45
CA LEU A 44 -1.54 11.61 -9.46
C LEU A 44 -2.74 12.30 -8.81
N ASP A 45 -3.96 11.76 -8.98
CA ASP A 45 -5.13 12.26 -8.29
C ASP A 45 -4.98 12.12 -6.76
N GLN A 46 -5.67 13.00 -6.03
CA GLN A 46 -5.50 13.13 -4.59
C GLN A 46 -5.79 11.81 -3.84
N GLU A 47 -6.82 11.07 -4.26
CA GLU A 47 -7.21 9.81 -3.61
C GLU A 47 -6.15 8.73 -3.82
N THR A 48 -5.68 8.53 -5.05
CA THR A 48 -4.61 7.54 -5.32
C THR A 48 -3.33 7.89 -4.59
N VAL A 49 -2.95 9.18 -4.53
CA VAL A 49 -1.77 9.62 -3.78
C VAL A 49 -1.97 9.40 -2.28
N LYS A 50 -3.16 9.68 -1.73
CA LYS A 50 -3.52 9.42 -0.34
C LYS A 50 -3.42 7.94 0.01
N LEU A 51 -3.94 7.06 -0.84
CA LEU A 51 -3.81 5.60 -0.70
C LEU A 51 -2.34 5.16 -0.68
N ARG A 52 -1.50 5.65 -1.61
CA ARG A 52 -0.06 5.34 -1.61
C ARG A 52 0.61 5.77 -0.31
N ARG A 53 0.38 7.00 0.15
CA ARG A 53 0.94 7.53 1.39
C ARG A 53 0.52 6.68 2.59
N ALA A 54 -0.75 6.28 2.65
CA ALA A 54 -1.25 5.39 3.70
C ALA A 54 -0.54 4.03 3.68
N ILE A 55 -0.42 3.39 2.50
CA ILE A 55 0.28 2.11 2.34
C ILE A 55 1.75 2.22 2.77
N ILE A 56 2.44 3.28 2.35
CA ILE A 56 3.85 3.53 2.72
C ILE A 56 3.98 3.62 4.23
N LEU A 57 3.13 4.42 4.88
CA LEU A 57 3.18 4.63 6.33
C LEU A 57 2.90 3.34 7.10
N VAL A 58 1.82 2.62 6.79
CA VAL A 58 1.49 1.38 7.50
C VAL A 58 2.54 0.28 7.25
N SER A 59 3.16 0.27 6.07
CA SER A 59 4.25 -0.66 5.75
C SER A 59 5.50 -0.38 6.59
N LYS A 60 5.83 0.89 6.83
CA LYS A 60 6.93 1.25 7.73
C LYS A 60 6.62 0.87 9.17
N LEU A 61 5.41 1.14 9.65
CA LEU A 61 5.04 0.97 11.06
C LEU A 61 4.74 -0.49 11.45
N HIS A 62 4.13 -1.27 10.57
CA HIS A 62 3.60 -2.60 10.92
C HIS A 62 4.30 -3.76 10.22
N ALA A 63 5.00 -3.52 9.11
CA ALA A 63 5.79 -4.54 8.42
C ALA A 63 7.30 -4.30 8.53
N TYR A 64 7.74 -3.20 9.15
CA TYR A 64 9.14 -2.80 9.28
C TYR A 64 9.90 -2.81 7.94
N ALA A 65 9.20 -2.61 6.82
CA ALA A 65 9.77 -2.73 5.49
C ALA A 65 10.75 -1.59 5.19
N SER A 66 11.81 -1.88 4.43
CA SER A 66 12.74 -0.87 3.95
C SER A 66 12.10 -0.02 2.83
N LEU A 67 12.63 1.19 2.60
CA LEU A 67 12.12 2.06 1.52
C LEU A 67 12.24 1.40 0.14
N PRO A 68 13.35 0.69 -0.19
CA PRO A 68 13.43 -0.06 -1.44
C PRO A 68 12.37 -1.16 -1.55
N GLN A 69 12.10 -1.91 -0.47
CA GLN A 69 11.07 -2.95 -0.46
C GLN A 69 9.66 -2.38 -0.70
N ILE A 70 9.35 -1.25 -0.07
CA ILE A 70 8.08 -0.54 -0.30
C ILE A 70 8.01 -0.01 -1.74
N GLY A 71 9.13 0.54 -2.23
CA GLY A 71 9.26 1.03 -3.60
C GLY A 71 8.97 -0.05 -4.63
N ARG A 72 9.53 -1.25 -4.45
CA ARG A 72 9.27 -2.40 -5.32
C ARG A 72 7.81 -2.83 -5.32
N ALA A 73 7.17 -2.91 -4.15
CA ALA A 73 5.74 -3.21 -4.05
C ALA A 73 4.88 -2.19 -4.82
N LEU A 74 5.20 -0.90 -4.68
CA LEU A 74 4.46 0.21 -5.29
C LEU A 74 4.93 0.57 -6.71
N ASN A 75 5.94 -0.13 -7.25
CA ASN A 75 6.59 0.20 -8.52
C ASN A 75 7.09 1.65 -8.59
N ARG A 76 7.83 2.08 -7.56
CA ARG A 76 8.32 3.45 -7.36
C ARG A 76 9.74 3.47 -6.82
N ASP A 77 10.50 4.50 -7.18
CA ASP A 77 11.85 4.70 -6.65
C ASP A 77 11.86 5.04 -5.17
N HIS A 78 12.92 4.61 -4.48
CA HIS A 78 13.09 4.82 -3.05
C HIS A 78 13.04 6.31 -2.64
N SER A 79 13.50 7.23 -3.49
CA SER A 79 13.45 8.68 -3.24
C SER A 79 12.01 9.21 -3.24
N SER A 80 11.16 8.69 -4.14
CA SER A 80 9.73 8.99 -4.18
C SER A 80 9.02 8.45 -2.94
N ILE A 81 9.42 7.26 -2.48
CA ILE A 81 8.90 6.67 -1.23
C ILE A 81 9.29 7.50 -0.01
N GLN A 82 10.54 7.94 0.10
CA GLN A 82 10.99 8.77 1.22
C GLN A 82 10.22 10.08 1.32
N ARG A 83 10.03 10.79 0.18
CA ARG A 83 9.23 12.02 0.15
C ARG A 83 7.79 11.76 0.61
N SER A 84 7.16 10.74 0.04
CA SER A 84 5.77 10.37 0.36
C SER A 84 5.62 9.95 1.82
N LEU A 85 6.64 9.31 2.42
CA LEU A 85 6.64 8.94 3.83
C LEU A 85 6.68 10.18 4.73
N ASN A 86 7.52 11.16 4.42
CA ASN A 86 7.58 12.41 5.19
C ASN A 86 6.22 13.13 5.16
N GLU A 87 5.59 13.19 3.99
CA GLU A 87 4.24 13.77 3.82
C GLU A 87 3.18 12.96 4.59
N ALA A 88 3.24 11.63 4.54
CA ALA A 88 2.32 10.75 5.26
C ALA A 88 2.42 10.92 6.78
N ILE A 89 3.63 11.17 7.31
CA ILE A 89 3.83 11.45 8.73
C ILE A 89 3.13 12.75 9.14
N GLN A 90 3.22 13.81 8.34
CA GLN A 90 2.50 15.06 8.61
C GLN A 90 0.98 14.85 8.53
N MET A 91 0.51 14.16 7.50
CA MET A 91 -0.92 13.83 7.36
C MET A 91 -1.45 13.00 8.53
N LEU A 92 -0.64 12.12 9.12
CA LEU A 92 -1.04 11.34 10.30
C LEU A 92 -1.38 12.25 11.49
N VAL A 93 -0.70 13.38 11.64
CA VAL A 93 -0.93 14.35 12.72
C VAL A 93 -2.14 15.23 12.41
N GLU A 94 -2.27 15.69 11.18
CA GLU A 94 -3.23 16.74 10.80
C GLU A 94 -4.58 16.20 10.32
N ASP A 95 -4.62 15.03 9.67
CA ASP A 95 -5.80 14.51 8.98
C ASP A 95 -6.40 13.28 9.70
N ALA A 96 -7.55 13.48 10.34
CA ALA A 96 -8.30 12.42 11.00
C ALA A 96 -8.81 11.34 10.03
N SER A 97 -9.17 11.72 8.80
CA SER A 97 -9.61 10.78 7.77
C SER A 97 -8.46 9.90 7.29
N PHE A 98 -7.25 10.46 7.16
CA PHE A 98 -6.05 9.70 6.83
C PHE A 98 -5.66 8.73 7.95
N ARG A 99 -5.78 9.14 9.22
CA ARG A 99 -5.63 8.22 10.37
C ARG A 99 -6.64 7.07 10.33
N ALA A 100 -7.89 7.35 9.97
CA ALA A 100 -8.93 6.32 9.85
C ALA A 100 -8.60 5.33 8.73
N LEU A 101 -8.19 5.83 7.56
CA LEU A 101 -7.75 5.01 6.43
C LEU A 101 -6.59 4.08 6.81
N CYS A 102 -5.55 4.61 7.46
CA CYS A 102 -4.41 3.78 7.90
C CYS A 102 -4.86 2.65 8.84
N ARG A 103 -5.76 2.95 9.80
CA ARG A 103 -6.32 1.94 10.71
C ARG A 103 -7.14 0.89 9.96
N GLN A 104 -7.98 1.31 9.02
CA GLN A 104 -8.78 0.41 8.18
C GLN A 104 -7.87 -0.58 7.42
N ILE A 105 -6.83 -0.09 6.75
CA ILE A 105 -5.90 -0.94 5.97
C ILE A 105 -5.29 -2.03 6.86
N VAL A 106 -4.84 -1.67 8.06
CA VAL A 106 -4.24 -2.62 9.02
C VAL A 106 -5.28 -3.65 9.49
N GLN A 107 -6.50 -3.22 9.81
CA GLN A 107 -7.58 -4.10 10.25
C GLN A 107 -8.01 -5.08 9.16
N THR A 108 -8.21 -4.59 7.93
CA THR A 108 -8.56 -5.42 6.77
C THR A 108 -7.46 -6.46 6.50
N CYS A 109 -6.18 -6.04 6.51
CA CYS A 109 -5.04 -6.94 6.35
C CYS A 109 -4.93 -8.00 7.48
N ALA A 110 -5.28 -7.64 8.72
CA ALA A 110 -5.33 -8.59 9.83
C ALA A 110 -6.42 -9.64 9.64
N ARG A 111 -7.62 -9.26 9.16
CA ARG A 111 -8.72 -10.21 8.89
C ARG A 111 -8.33 -11.28 7.87
N PHE A 112 -7.59 -10.90 6.82
CA PHE A 112 -7.08 -11.87 5.84
C PHE A 112 -6.09 -12.89 6.39
N ARG A 113 -5.46 -12.61 7.54
CA ARG A 113 -4.59 -13.59 8.22
C ARG A 113 -5.37 -14.59 9.07
N SER A 114 -6.57 -14.24 9.51
CA SER A 114 -7.41 -15.11 10.36
C SER A 114 -8.32 -16.03 9.55
N ALA A 115 -8.53 -15.75 8.26
CA ALA A 115 -9.44 -16.50 7.38
C ALA A 115 -8.74 -17.52 6.47
N ALA A 116 -7.42 -17.72 6.64
CA ALA A 116 -6.58 -18.64 5.85
C ALA A 116 -5.86 -19.62 6.77
#